data_AF-E1YJN8-F1
#
_entry.id   AF-E1YJN8-F1
#
_cell.length_a   1.000
_cell.length_b   1.000
_cell.length_c   1.000
_cell.angle_alpha   90.00
_cell.angle_beta   90.00
_cell.angle_gamma   90.00
#
_symmetry.space_group_name_H-M   'P 1'
#
loop_
_entity.id
_entity.type
_entity.pdbx_description
1 polymer ?
#
loop_
_entity_poly.entity_id
_entity_poly.type
_entity_poly.pdbx_seq_one_letter_code
_entity_poly.pdbx_strand_id
1 'polypeptide(L)' 'MGTLQSRGFAFEDLMVWQKAVDFAENVIKLIDNWDAPRKHYRLIEQLEAASTSIAMNIAEGKGRYSRTYELMSL' A
#
# COMPACT_ATOMS: atom_id res chain seq x y z
N MET A 1 6.28 32.87 7.85
CA MET A 1 7.06 31.78 7.23
C MET A 1 6.14 30.59 7.06
N GLY A 2 5.55 30.42 5.89
CA GLY A 2 4.66 29.28 5.61
C GLY A 2 5.50 28.01 5.52
N THR A 3 5.23 27.04 6.38
CA THR A 3 5.84 25.71 6.30
C THR A 3 5.44 25.09 4.95
N LEU A 4 6.43 24.78 4.11
CA LEU A 4 6.25 23.96 2.92
C LEU A 4 5.61 22.65 3.36
N GLN A 5 4.32 22.49 3.08
CA GLN A 5 3.62 21.23 3.29
C GLN A 5 4.30 20.21 2.39
N SER A 6 4.93 19.21 3.01
CA SER A 6 5.44 18.02 2.32
C SER A 6 4.36 17.51 1.36
N ARG A 7 4.68 17.41 0.07
CA ARG A 7 3.79 16.93 -0.99
C ARG A 7 3.57 15.41 -0.89
N GLY A 8 3.15 14.93 0.28
CA GLY A 8 2.75 13.54 0.51
C GLY A 8 1.27 13.35 0.22
N PHE A 9 0.88 12.17 -0.24
CA PHE A 9 -0.54 11.85 -0.34
C PHE A 9 -1.13 11.68 1.06
N ALA A 10 -2.35 12.14 1.31
CA ALA A 10 -2.98 12.11 2.64
C ALA A 10 -3.19 10.69 3.24
N PHE A 11 -3.04 9.63 2.43
CA PHE A 11 -3.07 8.25 2.93
C PHE A 11 -1.73 7.80 3.53
N GLU A 12 -0.63 8.47 3.22
CA GLU A 12 0.72 8.11 3.69
C GLU A 12 0.86 8.34 5.21
N ASP A 13 0.08 9.28 5.76
CA ASP A 13 0.01 9.54 7.21
C ASP A 13 -0.75 8.45 7.99
N LEU A 14 -1.44 7.53 7.31
CA LEU A 14 -2.17 6.45 7.98
C LEU A 14 -1.18 5.39 8.48
N MET A 15 -1.11 5.19 9.80
CA MET A 15 -0.31 4.12 10.40
C MET A 15 -0.62 2.74 9.82
N VAL A 16 -1.88 2.47 9.46
CA VAL A 16 -2.28 1.20 8.83
C VAL A 16 -1.75 1.06 7.40
N TRP A 17 -1.62 2.16 6.65
CA TRP A 17 -1.00 2.15 5.33
C TRP A 17 0.50 1.88 5.43
N GLN A 18 1.20 2.55 6.36
CA GLN A 18 2.63 2.33 6.61
C GLN A 18 2.90 0.87 6.99
N LYS A 19 2.11 0.30 7.90
CA LYS A 19 2.19 -1.13 8.26
C LYS A 19 1.92 -2.07 7.08
N ALA A 20 1.03 -1.69 6.17
CA ALA A 20 0.76 -2.48 4.97
C ALA A 20 1.95 -2.45 4.00
N VAL A 21 2.62 -1.30 3.86
CA VAL A 21 3.86 -1.17 3.07
C VAL A 21 4.98 -2.01 3.69
N ASP A 22 5.20 -1.89 5.01
CA ASP A 22 6.19 -2.70 5.73
C ASP A 22 5.90 -4.21 5.58
N PHE A 23 4.63 -4.60 5.64
CA PHE A 23 4.21 -5.98 5.42
C PHE A 23 4.56 -6.46 4.01
N ALA A 24 4.22 -5.68 2.97
CA ALA A 24 4.55 -6.02 1.58
C ALA A 24 6.07 -6.13 1.37
N GLU A 25 6.85 -5.20 1.93
CA GLU A 25 8.31 -5.23 1.86
C GLU A 25 8.88 -6.51 2.51
N ASN A 26 8.37 -6.90 3.68
CA ASN A 26 8.79 -8.13 4.35
C ASN A 26 8.44 -9.39 3.54
N VAL A 27 7.28 -9.41 2.90
CA VAL A 27 6.87 -10.52 2.02
C VAL A 27 7.82 -10.64 0.82
N ILE A 28 8.12 -9.52 0.16
CA ILE A 28 9.05 -9.50 -0.99
C ILE A 28 10.45 -9.95 -0.56
N LYS A 29 10.98 -9.43 0.55
CA LYS A 29 12.27 -9.87 1.11
C LYS A 29 12.29 -11.37 1.44
N LEU A 30 11.18 -11.92 1.92
CA LEU A 30 11.07 -13.35 2.20
C LEU A 30 11.09 -14.18 0.92
N ILE A 31 10.41 -13.72 -0.13
CA ILE A 31 10.40 -14.34 -1.46
C ILE A 31 11.78 -14.30 -2.10
N ASP A 32 12.48 -13.16 -2.05
CA ASP A 32 13.81 -12.98 -2.64
C ASP A 32 14.84 -13.95 -2.06
N ASN A 33 14.70 -14.27 -0.77
CA ASN A 33 15.55 -15.22 -0.07
C ASN A 33 15.00 -16.66 -0.09
N TRP A 34 13.91 -16.91 -0.81
CA TRP A 34 13.30 -18.24 -0.88
C TRP A 34 14.16 -19.18 -1.72
N ASP A 35 14.79 -20.16 -1.05
CA ASP A 35 15.40 -21.30 -1.70
C ASP A 35 14.47 -22.52 -1.69
N ALA A 36 13.88 -22.82 -2.85
CA ALA A 36 13.03 -23.98 -3.06
C ALA A 36 13.57 -24.85 -4.20
N PRO A 37 13.40 -26.19 -4.12
CA PRO A 37 13.79 -27.11 -5.18
C PRO A 37 13.18 -26.76 -6.55
N ARG A 38 11.99 -26.14 -6.55
CA ARG A 38 11.31 -25.63 -7.74
C ARG A 38 11.10 -24.13 -7.61
N LYS A 39 11.35 -23.41 -8.69
CA LYS A 39 11.00 -21.99 -8.79
C LYS A 39 9.49 -21.84 -9.01
N HIS A 40 8.79 -21.36 -7.99
CA HIS A 40 7.34 -21.19 -7.97
C HIS A 40 6.91 -19.81 -8.49
N TYR A 41 7.40 -19.40 -9.68
CA TYR A 41 7.23 -18.05 -10.22
C TYR A 41 5.79 -17.52 -10.16
N ARG A 42 4.81 -18.34 -10.53
CA ARG A 42 3.39 -17.93 -10.48
C ARG A 42 2.87 -17.68 -9.06
N LEU A 43 3.32 -18.46 -8.08
CA LEU A 43 2.93 -18.24 -6.67
C LEU A 43 3.63 -17.00 -6.12
N ILE A 44 4.88 -16.77 -6.52
CA ILE A 44 5.66 -15.57 -6.16
C ILE A 44 4.94 -14.32 -6.67
N GLU A 45 4.61 -14.25 -7.96
CA GLU A 45 3.88 -13.13 -8.56
C GLU A 45 2.53 -12.87 -7.85
N GLN A 46 1.80 -13.93 -7.51
CA GLN A 46 0.54 -13.82 -6.77
C GLN A 46 0.74 -13.26 -5.36
N LEU A 47 1.82 -13.64 -4.68
CA LEU A 47 2.12 -13.21 -3.32
C LEU A 47 2.56 -11.74 -3.29
N GLU A 48 3.37 -11.30 -4.26
CA GLU A 48 3.75 -9.90 -4.45
C GLU A 48 2.51 -9.02 -4.73
N ALA A 49 1.65 -9.46 -5.67
CA ALA A 49 0.43 -8.74 -6.00
C ALA A 49 -0.56 -8.67 -4.82
N ALA A 50 -0.75 -9.78 -4.10
CA ALA A 50 -1.67 -9.84 -2.97
C ALA A 50 -1.20 -8.99 -1.78
N SER A 51 0.10 -8.99 -1.48
CA SER A 51 0.65 -8.22 -0.35
C SER A 51 0.63 -6.70 -0.62
N THR A 52 1.02 -6.26 -1.81
CA THR A 52 0.99 -4.84 -2.22
C THR A 52 -0.44 -4.29 -2.34
N SER A 53 -1.40 -5.13 -2.71
CA SER A 53 -2.83 -4.79 -2.81
C SER A 53 -3.41 -4.17 -1.53
N ILE A 54 -2.92 -4.56 -0.35
CA ILE A 54 -3.43 -4.04 0.93
C ILE A 54 -3.20 -2.52 1.01
N ALA A 55 -1.97 -2.06 0.77
CA ALA A 55 -1.63 -0.64 0.79
C ALA A 55 -2.38 0.14 -0.31
N MET A 56 -2.53 -0.46 -1.50
CA MET A 56 -3.28 0.15 -2.61
C MET A 56 -4.76 0.36 -2.27
N ASN A 57 -5.42 -0.64 -1.69
CA ASN A 57 -6.82 -0.54 -1.28
C ASN A 57 -7.04 0.50 -0.16
N ILE A 58 -6.11 0.62 0.78
CA ILE A 58 -6.15 1.66 1.83
C ILE A 58 -6.03 3.06 1.21
N ALA A 59 -5.07 3.24 0.29
CA ALA A 59 -4.86 4.50 -0.41
C ALA A 59 -6.10 4.91 -1.22
N GLU A 60 -6.68 3.97 -1.96
CA GLU A 60 -7.90 4.19 -2.72
C GLU A 60 -9.08 4.53 -1.81
N GLY A 61 -9.24 3.81 -0.70
CA GLY A 61 -10.29 4.06 0.30
C GLY A 61 -10.23 5.45 0.91
N LYS A 62 -9.03 5.91 1.29
CA LYS A 62 -8.83 7.26 1.84
C LYS A 62 -9.18 8.36 0.84
N GLY A 63 -8.86 8.16 -0.45
CA GLY A 63 -9.20 9.09 -1.53
C GLY A 63 -10.70 9.17 -1.88
N ARG A 64 -11.50 8.17 -1.47
CA ARG A 64 -12.96 8.18 -1.68
C ARG A 64 -13.69 9.09 -0.69
N TYR A 65 -13.32 9.05 0.61
CA TYR A 65 -13.99 9.87 1.63
C TYR A 65 -13.79 11.37 1.41
N SER A 66 -12.66 11.82 0.88
CA SER A 66 -12.46 13.26 0.61
C SER A 66 -13.40 13.81 -0.46
N ARG A 67 -13.89 12.96 -1.38
CA ARG A 67 -14.69 13.38 -2.54
C ARG A 67 -16.19 13.31 -2.30
N THR A 68 -16.65 12.32 -1.51
CA THR A 68 -18.10 12.12 -1.29
C THR A 68 -18.71 13.20 -0.41
N TYR A 69 -18.01 13.69 0.62
CA TYR A 69 -18.55 14.76 1.47
C TYR A 69 -18.65 16.09 0.73
N GLU A 70 -17.72 16.40 -0.16
CA GLU A 70 -17.71 17.64 -0.96
C GLU A 70 -18.88 17.69 -1.95
N LEU A 71 -19.26 16.54 -2.52
CA LEU A 71 -20.38 16.42 -3.45
C LEU A 71 -21.76 16.35 -2.75
N MET A 72 -21.83 15.92 -1.48
CA MET A 72 -23.08 15.89 -0.70
C MET A 72 -23.36 17.20 0.05
N SER A 73 -22.39 18.12 0.11
CA SER A 73 -22.52 19.44 0.73
C SER A 73 -22.90 20.57 -0.26
N LEU A 74 -23.21 20.23 -1.51
CA LEU A 74 -23.73 21.12 -2.56
C LEU A 74 -25.19 20.77 -2.88
#